data_AF-A0A835XZV0-F1
#
_entry.id   AF-A0A835XZV0-F1
#
_cell.length_a   1.000
_cell.length_b   1.000
_cell.length_c   1.000
_cell.angle_alpha   90.00
_cell.angle_beta   90.00
_cell.angle_gamma   90.00
#
_symmetry.space_group_name_H-M   'P 1'
#
loop_
_entity.id
_entity.type
_entity.pdbx_description
1 polymer ?
#
loop_
_entity_poly.entity_id
_entity_poly.type
_entity_poly.pdbx_seq_one_letter_code
_entity_poly.pdbx_strand_id
1 'polypeptide(L)'
;MTPQTTVLLATGATVAALVLGVYLWQPYSRARRVAVSTHDADDHHEAHVAAVVKAVAAVTPPDGGPQTQEAQEWAALYARMAAEFKANDLNAKAIEPLVSWFHGVDVEGETPWPKKYPELDEPLQFGAVRLLVIPLDDSPVILRIAAAVTADVMRLLPEGVKVFANARGNYHCTVFHTSQPTDPRPDPATPNGGVDLAAPPAARRLPTASEWARELAMVQKLVADTPVPTLRLERVVQASTGVLLLTWTEVGTNSIVTDLRARLRKAFPGASTKQASIIHSSLLRIVTPHPLGAAAVEAVSAACERWTERLRGTLYKPKTLWFIREAEFSTITGEREVLTLADPTAPLRHW
;
A
#
# COMPACT_ATOMS: atom_id res chain seq x y z
N MET A 1 -16.05 -15.60 69.26
CA MET A 1 -17.04 -15.01 70.19
C MET A 1 -16.56 -13.60 70.45
N THR A 2 -17.10 -12.48 69.95
CA THR A 2 -18.41 -11.96 69.52
C THR A 2 -18.13 -10.67 68.70
N PRO A 3 -19.09 -9.99 68.03
CA PRO A 3 -20.25 -10.45 67.27
C PRO A 3 -20.27 -9.89 65.81
N GLN A 4 -21.22 -10.40 65.03
CA GLN A 4 -21.67 -9.87 63.74
C GLN A 4 -22.44 -8.55 63.91
N THR A 5 -22.38 -7.67 62.91
CA THR A 5 -23.44 -6.69 62.65
C THR A 5 -23.76 -6.68 61.16
N THR A 6 -24.89 -7.31 60.83
CA THR A 6 -25.61 -7.14 59.58
C THR A 6 -26.61 -6.01 59.78
N VAL A 7 -26.68 -5.04 58.86
CA VAL A 7 -27.90 -4.26 58.62
C VAL A 7 -28.17 -4.23 57.12
N LEU A 8 -29.32 -4.81 56.80
CA LEU A 8 -30.03 -4.81 55.53
C LEU A 8 -31.04 -3.65 55.53
N LEU A 9 -31.36 -3.09 54.36
CA LEU A 9 -32.69 -2.69 53.83
C LEU A 9 -32.49 -1.63 52.73
N ALA A 10 -32.74 -1.98 51.46
CA ALA A 10 -34.02 -1.76 50.73
C ALA A 10 -34.18 -0.29 50.32
N THR A 11 -34.48 0.12 49.09
CA THR A 11 -35.37 -0.41 48.03
C THR A 11 -35.20 0.50 46.81
N GLY A 12 -35.36 -0.02 45.59
CA GLY A 12 -35.42 0.82 44.39
C GLY A 12 -35.31 0.07 43.07
N ALA A 13 -36.24 -0.86 42.81
CA ALA A 13 -36.51 -1.34 41.45
C ALA A 13 -37.36 -0.29 40.72
N THR A 14 -37.09 -0.05 39.43
CA THR A 14 -38.07 0.08 38.32
C THR A 14 -37.37 0.45 37.00
N VAL A 15 -37.32 -0.53 36.09
CA VAL A 15 -37.62 -0.49 34.64
C VAL A 15 -36.72 0.29 33.65
N ALA A 16 -35.97 -0.49 32.88
CA ALA A 16 -35.82 -0.54 31.41
C ALA A 16 -35.87 0.76 30.57
N ALA A 17 -34.83 0.98 29.76
CA ALA A 17 -34.91 1.03 28.28
C ALA A 17 -33.53 1.23 27.62
N LEU A 18 -33.19 0.27 26.74
CA LEU A 18 -32.61 0.46 25.39
C LEU A 18 -31.58 1.58 25.15
N VAL A 19 -30.30 1.20 24.99
CA VAL A 19 -29.49 1.51 23.78
C VAL A 19 -28.49 0.37 23.55
N LEU A 20 -28.95 -0.70 22.92
CA LEU A 20 -28.12 -1.67 22.22
C LEU A 20 -27.98 -1.13 20.79
N GLY A 21 -26.86 -0.44 20.54
CA GLY A 21 -26.63 0.38 19.34
C GLY A 21 -25.56 -0.18 18.42
N VAL A 22 -25.84 -1.34 17.83
CA VAL A 22 -25.56 -1.63 16.41
C VAL A 22 -24.09 -1.51 15.93
N TYR A 23 -23.32 -2.59 16.13
CA TYR A 23 -22.27 -2.98 15.18
C TYR A 23 -22.95 -3.43 13.87
N LEU A 24 -23.16 -2.49 12.94
CA LEU A 24 -23.56 -2.83 11.57
C LEU A 24 -22.33 -3.33 10.82
N TRP A 25 -22.15 -4.64 10.94
CA TRP A 25 -21.58 -5.50 9.92
C TRP A 25 -22.27 -5.18 8.59
N GLN A 26 -21.60 -4.46 7.69
CA GLN A 26 -22.07 -4.38 6.30
C GLN A 26 -21.77 -5.72 5.64
N PRO A 27 -22.78 -6.46 5.17
CA PRO A 27 -22.54 -7.64 4.36
C PRO A 27 -21.89 -7.19 3.05
N TYR A 28 -20.82 -7.89 2.69
CA TYR A 28 -20.30 -7.96 1.33
C TYR A 28 -21.48 -8.01 0.36
N SER A 29 -21.51 -7.05 -0.55
CA SER A 29 -22.48 -6.97 -1.62
C SER A 29 -22.45 -8.27 -2.42
N ARG A 30 -23.48 -9.11 -2.25
CA ARG A 30 -23.83 -10.12 -3.26
C ARG A 30 -24.15 -9.36 -4.55
N ALA A 31 -23.33 -9.59 -5.56
CA ALA A 31 -23.55 -9.06 -6.90
C ALA A 31 -24.92 -9.55 -7.43
N ARG A 32 -25.89 -8.65 -7.44
CA ARG A 32 -27.12 -8.81 -8.22
C ARG A 32 -26.69 -8.64 -9.68
N ARG A 33 -26.83 -9.67 -10.51
CA ARG A 33 -26.68 -9.53 -11.97
C ARG A 33 -27.77 -8.57 -12.46
N VAL A 34 -27.43 -7.30 -12.57
CA VAL A 34 -28.19 -6.33 -13.37
C VAL A 34 -27.57 -6.42 -14.76
N ALA A 35 -28.37 -6.84 -15.73
CA ALA A 35 -28.00 -6.73 -17.13
C ALA A 35 -27.95 -5.23 -17.47
N VAL A 36 -26.76 -4.64 -17.37
CA VAL A 36 -26.49 -3.27 -17.82
C VAL A 36 -26.16 -3.37 -19.30
N SER A 37 -26.89 -2.61 -20.12
CA SER A 37 -26.54 -2.36 -21.52
C SER A 37 -25.08 -1.94 -21.59
N THR A 38 -24.24 -2.68 -22.32
CA THR A 38 -22.80 -2.42 -22.42
C THR A 38 -22.51 -1.04 -23.02
N HIS A 39 -23.46 -0.45 -23.76
CA HIS A 39 -23.28 0.85 -24.39
C HIS A 39 -23.36 2.03 -23.39
N ASP A 40 -24.29 2.00 -22.43
CA ASP A 40 -24.46 3.09 -21.46
C ASP A 40 -23.34 3.11 -20.40
N ALA A 41 -22.79 1.93 -20.07
CA ALA A 41 -21.71 1.81 -19.09
C ALA A 41 -20.39 2.40 -19.59
N ASP A 42 -20.13 2.31 -20.89
CA ASP A 42 -18.91 2.81 -21.53
C ASP A 42 -18.94 4.35 -21.63
N ASP A 43 -20.07 4.95 -22.03
CA ASP A 43 -20.23 6.41 -22.11
C ASP A 43 -20.08 7.10 -20.74
N HIS A 44 -20.65 6.51 -19.68
CA HIS A 44 -20.48 7.01 -18.31
C HIS A 44 -19.04 6.85 -17.81
N HIS A 45 -18.32 5.82 -18.24
CA HIS A 45 -16.92 5.63 -17.88
C HIS A 45 -16.02 6.66 -18.58
N GLU A 46 -16.20 6.89 -19.88
CA GLU A 46 -15.44 7.90 -20.62
C GLU A 46 -15.67 9.30 -20.05
N ALA A 47 -16.92 9.65 -19.73
CA ALA A 47 -17.24 10.93 -19.09
C ALA A 47 -16.55 11.09 -17.72
N HIS A 48 -16.51 10.02 -16.92
CA HIS A 48 -15.82 10.03 -15.63
C HIS A 48 -14.30 10.18 -15.80
N VAL A 49 -13.70 9.44 -16.73
CA VAL A 49 -12.27 9.53 -17.06
C VAL A 49 -11.92 10.92 -17.56
N ALA A 50 -12.72 11.49 -18.47
CA ALA A 50 -12.54 12.84 -18.97
C ALA A 50 -12.61 13.89 -17.84
N ALA A 51 -13.52 13.71 -16.88
CA ALA A 51 -13.61 14.59 -15.71
C ALA A 51 -12.37 14.50 -14.81
N VAL A 52 -11.82 13.30 -14.60
CA VAL A 52 -10.55 13.11 -13.85
C VAL A 52 -9.39 13.78 -14.58
N VAL A 53 -9.25 13.54 -15.89
CA VAL A 53 -8.17 14.13 -16.70
C VAL A 53 -8.26 15.66 -16.71
N LYS A 54 -9.46 16.22 -16.88
CA LYS A 54 -9.67 17.67 -16.83
C LYS A 54 -9.29 18.26 -15.48
N ALA A 55 -9.63 17.58 -14.38
CA ALA A 55 -9.26 18.02 -13.04
C ALA A 55 -7.73 17.98 -12.82
N VAL A 56 -7.01 17.03 -13.42
CA VAL A 56 -5.55 16.93 -13.35
C VAL A 56 -4.86 18.01 -14.20
N ALA A 57 -5.32 18.21 -15.44
CA ALA A 57 -4.75 19.21 -16.34
C ALA A 57 -4.85 20.63 -15.79
N ALA A 58 -5.88 20.94 -15.00
CA ALA A 58 -6.07 22.26 -14.40
C ALA A 58 -5.03 22.62 -13.32
N VAL A 59 -4.28 21.65 -12.79
CA VAL A 59 -3.33 21.83 -11.67
C VAL A 59 -1.91 21.33 -11.99
N THR A 60 -1.65 20.87 -13.21
CA THR A 60 -0.36 20.28 -13.57
C THR A 60 0.46 21.28 -14.41
N PRO A 61 1.60 21.81 -13.90
CA PRO A 61 2.52 22.60 -14.71
C PRO A 61 3.11 21.76 -15.86
N PRO A 62 3.68 22.38 -16.91
CA PRO A 62 4.30 21.64 -18.02
C PRO A 62 5.33 20.63 -17.50
N ASP A 63 5.25 19.39 -18.00
CA ASP A 63 6.13 18.30 -17.55
C ASP A 63 7.57 18.56 -18.01
N GLY A 64 8.44 18.92 -17.05
CA GLY A 64 9.88 19.11 -17.28
C GLY A 64 10.66 17.80 -17.37
N GLY A 65 10.00 16.63 -17.26
CA GLY A 65 10.67 15.35 -17.26
C GLY A 65 11.40 15.05 -15.94
N PRO A 66 12.01 13.86 -15.81
CA PRO A 66 12.90 13.53 -14.69
C PRO A 66 14.19 14.37 -14.79
N GLN A 67 14.48 15.15 -13.76
CA GLN A 67 15.58 16.12 -13.78
C GLN A 67 16.90 15.56 -13.22
N THR A 68 16.85 14.66 -12.25
CA THR A 68 18.05 14.05 -11.65
C THR A 68 18.40 12.74 -12.34
N GLN A 69 19.68 12.34 -12.26
CA GLN A 69 20.13 11.04 -12.78
C GLN A 69 19.31 9.88 -12.17
N GLU A 70 19.09 9.89 -10.87
CA GLU A 70 18.29 8.88 -10.18
C GLU A 70 16.84 8.81 -10.71
N ALA A 71 16.19 9.97 -10.90
CA ALA A 71 14.85 10.02 -11.48
C ALA A 71 14.82 9.48 -12.93
N GLN A 72 15.88 9.74 -13.70
CA GLN A 72 16.03 9.21 -15.06
C GLN A 72 16.23 7.68 -15.05
N GLU A 73 17.05 7.17 -14.13
CA GLU A 73 17.29 5.74 -13.95
C GLU A 73 16.01 5.01 -13.54
N TRP A 74 15.21 5.58 -12.63
CA TRP A 74 13.89 5.05 -12.29
C TRP A 74 12.91 5.11 -13.45
N ALA A 75 12.84 6.22 -14.18
CA ALA A 75 11.98 6.33 -15.35
C ALA A 75 12.32 5.28 -16.42
N ALA A 76 13.62 5.04 -16.64
CA ALA A 76 14.11 3.99 -17.53
C ALA A 76 13.77 2.58 -17.00
N LEU A 77 13.88 2.35 -15.69
CA LEU A 77 13.47 1.08 -15.07
C LEU A 77 11.96 0.84 -15.23
N TYR A 78 11.11 1.84 -15.03
CA TYR A 78 9.66 1.71 -15.23
C TYR A 78 9.31 1.40 -16.68
N ALA A 79 10.03 2.00 -17.63
CA ALA A 79 9.87 1.68 -19.05
C ALA A 79 10.28 0.22 -19.35
N ARG A 80 11.38 -0.27 -18.77
CA ARG A 80 11.79 -1.68 -18.90
C ARG A 80 10.75 -2.63 -18.31
N MET A 81 10.21 -2.35 -17.13
CA MET A 81 9.17 -3.18 -16.52
C MET A 81 7.92 -3.30 -17.42
N ALA A 82 7.49 -2.19 -18.04
CA ALA A 82 6.36 -2.20 -18.97
C ALA A 82 6.67 -3.00 -20.24
N ALA A 83 7.88 -2.85 -20.80
CA ALA A 83 8.33 -3.60 -21.96
C ALA A 83 8.46 -5.11 -21.67
N GLU A 84 8.95 -5.47 -20.48
CA GLU A 84 9.07 -6.87 -20.03
C GLU A 84 7.70 -7.54 -19.95
N PHE A 85 6.69 -6.88 -19.38
CA PHE A 85 5.31 -7.39 -19.36
C PHE A 85 4.75 -7.52 -20.78
N LYS A 86 4.92 -6.50 -21.63
CA LYS A 86 4.44 -6.53 -23.02
C LYS A 86 5.06 -7.67 -23.83
N ALA A 87 6.34 -7.96 -23.59
CA ALA A 87 7.08 -8.98 -24.33
C ALA A 87 6.85 -10.40 -23.80
N ASN A 88 6.66 -10.57 -22.49
CA ASN A 88 6.71 -11.89 -21.84
C ASN A 88 5.45 -12.27 -21.06
N ASP A 89 4.41 -11.43 -21.05
CA ASP A 89 3.19 -11.63 -20.24
C ASP A 89 3.52 -11.71 -18.73
N LEU A 90 2.67 -12.38 -17.95
CA LEU A 90 2.85 -12.66 -16.55
C LEU A 90 3.96 -13.68 -16.29
N ASN A 91 4.78 -13.40 -15.29
CA ASN A 91 5.77 -14.30 -14.74
C ASN A 91 5.14 -15.19 -13.68
N ALA A 92 4.68 -16.38 -14.08
CA ALA A 92 4.08 -17.38 -13.19
C ALA A 92 4.91 -17.63 -11.92
N LYS A 93 6.23 -17.77 -12.06
CA LYS A 93 7.14 -18.05 -10.93
C LYS A 93 7.17 -16.93 -9.87
N ALA A 94 6.85 -15.70 -10.27
CA ALA A 94 6.75 -14.58 -9.33
C ALA A 94 5.37 -14.51 -8.65
N ILE A 95 4.33 -15.04 -9.28
CA ILE A 95 2.93 -14.95 -8.82
C ILE A 95 2.55 -16.17 -7.97
N GLU A 96 2.97 -17.38 -8.35
CA GLU A 96 2.65 -18.62 -7.62
C GLU A 96 2.88 -18.54 -6.11
N PRO A 97 4.01 -17.99 -5.61
CA PRO A 97 4.23 -17.89 -4.16
C PRO A 97 3.21 -16.98 -3.45
N LEU A 98 2.60 -16.04 -4.18
CA LEU A 98 1.64 -15.07 -3.64
C LEU A 98 0.28 -15.71 -3.37
N VAL A 99 -0.09 -16.81 -4.04
CA VAL A 99 -1.39 -17.47 -3.89
C VAL A 99 -1.67 -17.82 -2.42
N SER A 100 -0.67 -18.31 -1.70
CA SER A 100 -0.77 -18.67 -0.28
C SER A 100 -1.13 -17.51 0.66
N TRP A 101 -0.96 -16.26 0.20
CA TRP A 101 -1.23 -15.03 0.96
C TRP A 101 -2.65 -14.49 0.75
N PHE A 102 -3.46 -15.12 -0.09
CA PHE A 102 -4.83 -14.70 -0.38
C PHE A 102 -5.83 -15.83 -0.10
N HIS A 103 -7.02 -15.44 0.34
CA HIS A 103 -8.22 -16.27 0.32
C HIS A 103 -8.91 -16.17 -1.04
N GLY A 104 -9.85 -17.07 -1.34
CA GLY A 104 -10.73 -16.99 -2.52
C GLY A 104 -10.06 -17.20 -3.88
N VAL A 105 -8.78 -17.59 -3.92
CA VAL A 105 -8.04 -17.81 -5.18
C VAL A 105 -8.57 -19.06 -5.90
N ASP A 106 -8.81 -20.14 -5.17
CA ASP A 106 -9.25 -21.44 -5.74
C ASP A 106 -10.78 -21.61 -5.77
N VAL A 107 -11.55 -20.61 -5.33
CA VAL A 107 -13.02 -20.68 -5.28
C VAL A 107 -13.61 -19.95 -6.48
N GLU A 108 -14.35 -20.67 -7.32
CA GLU A 108 -15.01 -20.09 -8.49
C GLU A 108 -15.98 -18.97 -8.09
N GLY A 109 -15.94 -17.85 -8.81
CA GLY A 109 -16.80 -16.69 -8.54
C GLY A 109 -16.40 -15.82 -7.35
N GLU A 110 -15.41 -16.21 -6.53
CA GLU A 110 -14.89 -15.36 -5.46
C GLU A 110 -13.76 -14.42 -5.93
N THR A 111 -13.79 -13.18 -5.45
CA THR A 111 -12.71 -12.21 -5.63
C THR A 111 -11.67 -12.42 -4.54
N PRO A 112 -10.37 -12.59 -4.83
CA PRO A 112 -9.34 -12.76 -3.82
C PRO A 112 -9.26 -11.60 -2.82
N TRP A 113 -8.99 -11.93 -1.54
CA TRP A 113 -8.69 -10.94 -0.50
C TRP A 113 -7.50 -11.40 0.36
N PRO A 114 -6.68 -10.49 0.89
CA PRO A 114 -5.47 -10.84 1.62
C PRO A 114 -5.81 -11.61 2.90
N LYS A 115 -4.97 -12.59 3.24
CA LYS A 115 -5.02 -13.26 4.54
C LYS A 115 -4.46 -12.33 5.61
N LYS A 116 -5.03 -12.40 6.81
CA LYS A 116 -4.38 -11.83 7.99
C LYS A 116 -3.16 -12.66 8.34
N TYR A 117 -2.19 -12.03 8.96
CA TYR A 117 -0.95 -12.71 9.35
C TYR A 117 -1.13 -13.97 10.23
N PRO A 118 -2.09 -14.01 11.18
CA PRO A 118 -2.38 -15.23 11.94
C PRO A 118 -3.09 -16.35 11.15
N GLU A 119 -3.54 -16.08 9.93
CA GLU A 119 -4.28 -17.02 9.07
C GLU A 119 -3.36 -17.69 8.02
N LEU A 120 -2.07 -17.35 8.01
CA LEU A 120 -1.09 -17.97 7.14
C LEU A 120 -0.74 -19.39 7.61
N ASP A 121 -0.26 -20.22 6.68
CA ASP A 121 0.20 -21.59 6.98
C ASP A 121 1.35 -21.57 8.01
N GLU A 122 2.22 -20.57 7.89
CA GLU A 122 3.19 -20.18 8.92
C GLU A 122 2.75 -18.85 9.54
N PRO A 123 1.94 -18.88 10.62
CA PRO A 123 1.26 -17.70 11.13
C PRO A 123 2.26 -16.71 11.73
N LEU A 124 2.12 -15.44 11.37
CA LEU A 124 2.88 -14.35 11.97
C LEU A 124 2.03 -13.65 13.04
N GLN A 125 2.69 -13.26 14.13
CA GLN A 125 2.05 -12.51 15.20
C GLN A 125 1.81 -11.05 14.77
N PHE A 126 0.75 -10.42 15.26
CA PHE A 126 0.49 -9.01 15.00
C PHE A 126 1.67 -8.14 15.49
N GLY A 127 2.09 -7.18 14.67
CA GLY A 127 3.28 -6.36 14.93
C GLY A 127 4.60 -6.99 14.45
N ALA A 128 4.59 -8.21 13.91
CA ALA A 128 5.76 -8.81 13.28
C ALA A 128 6.18 -8.05 12.01
N VAL A 129 5.24 -7.39 11.32
CA VAL A 129 5.50 -6.63 10.08
C VAL A 129 5.32 -5.15 10.34
N ARG A 130 6.35 -4.37 10.02
CA ARG A 130 6.45 -2.94 10.36
C ARG A 130 7.11 -2.15 9.25
N LEU A 131 6.42 -1.12 8.79
CA LEU A 131 6.83 -0.35 7.62
C LEU A 131 6.43 1.11 7.70
N LEU A 132 7.29 1.95 7.12
CA LEU A 132 7.06 3.36 6.90
C LEU A 132 6.56 3.56 5.47
N VAL A 133 5.44 4.27 5.31
CA VAL A 133 4.81 4.51 4.02
C VAL A 133 4.44 5.97 3.81
N ILE A 134 4.37 6.38 2.55
CA ILE A 134 3.68 7.59 2.11
C ILE A 134 2.27 7.16 1.71
N PRO A 135 1.23 7.44 2.51
CA PRO A 135 -0.15 7.19 2.09
C PRO A 135 -0.53 8.12 0.94
N LEU A 136 -1.49 7.75 0.08
CA LEU A 136 -2.01 8.64 -0.96
C LEU A 136 -3.36 9.29 -0.57
N ASP A 137 -3.78 9.13 0.69
CA ASP A 137 -5.14 9.41 1.13
C ASP A 137 -5.45 10.91 1.31
N ASP A 138 -4.43 11.73 1.49
CA ASP A 138 -4.53 13.19 1.60
C ASP A 138 -4.75 13.91 0.25
N SER A 139 -4.75 13.17 -0.87
CA SER A 139 -5.05 13.70 -2.20
C SER A 139 -6.24 12.99 -2.86
N PRO A 140 -7.45 13.56 -2.78
CA PRO A 140 -8.64 13.04 -3.46
C PRO A 140 -8.47 12.92 -4.98
N VAL A 141 -7.62 13.76 -5.60
CA VAL A 141 -7.31 13.69 -7.03
C VAL A 141 -6.53 12.41 -7.34
N ILE A 142 -5.45 12.14 -6.61
CA ILE A 142 -4.63 10.93 -6.80
C ILE A 142 -5.45 9.68 -6.50
N LEU A 143 -6.29 9.67 -5.46
CA LEU A 143 -7.18 8.55 -5.15
C LEU A 143 -8.16 8.24 -6.30
N ARG A 144 -8.70 9.29 -6.95
CA ARG A 144 -9.58 9.12 -8.12
C ARG A 144 -8.82 8.58 -9.33
N ILE A 145 -7.61 9.08 -9.58
CA ILE A 145 -6.73 8.56 -10.64
C ILE A 145 -6.47 7.07 -10.43
N ALA A 146 -6.00 6.70 -9.23
CA ALA A 146 -5.68 5.33 -8.87
C ALA A 146 -6.90 4.41 -9.06
N ALA A 147 -8.08 4.82 -8.61
CA ALA A 147 -9.32 4.07 -8.80
C ALA A 147 -9.75 3.96 -10.27
N ALA A 148 -9.61 5.03 -11.07
CA ALA A 148 -9.98 5.03 -12.47
C ALA A 148 -9.06 4.13 -13.31
N VAL A 149 -7.74 4.21 -13.09
CA VAL A 149 -6.74 3.34 -13.72
C VAL A 149 -7.02 1.87 -13.38
N THR A 150 -7.27 1.58 -12.10
CA THR A 150 -7.60 0.23 -11.63
C THR A 150 -8.84 -0.31 -12.33
N ALA A 151 -9.93 0.47 -12.36
CA ALA A 151 -11.18 0.04 -12.98
C ALA A 151 -11.05 -0.19 -14.48
N ASP A 152 -10.31 0.68 -15.19
CA ASP A 152 -10.08 0.53 -16.63
C ASP A 152 -9.30 -0.75 -16.94
N VAL A 153 -8.17 -0.98 -16.26
CA VAL A 153 -7.38 -2.21 -16.46
C VAL A 153 -8.16 -3.46 -16.08
N MET A 154 -8.95 -3.44 -15.00
CA MET A 154 -9.76 -4.59 -14.59
C MET A 154 -10.76 -5.05 -15.67
N ARG A 155 -11.31 -4.15 -16.48
CA ARG A 155 -12.25 -4.52 -17.56
C ARG A 155 -11.58 -5.18 -18.76
N LEU A 156 -10.26 -5.01 -18.91
CA LEU A 156 -9.47 -5.56 -20.00
C LEU A 156 -8.93 -6.95 -19.68
N LEU A 157 -9.06 -7.41 -18.43
CA LEU A 157 -8.59 -8.72 -18.02
C LEU A 157 -9.54 -9.82 -18.52
N PRO A 158 -9.00 -10.96 -19.00
CA PRO A 158 -9.81 -12.11 -19.39
C PRO A 158 -10.71 -12.61 -18.27
N GLU A 159 -11.79 -13.29 -18.65
CA GLU A 159 -12.65 -14.01 -17.71
C GLU A 159 -11.85 -15.06 -16.92
N GLY A 160 -12.17 -15.23 -15.64
CA GLY A 160 -11.51 -16.17 -14.75
C GLY A 160 -10.21 -15.67 -14.11
N VAL A 161 -9.65 -14.54 -14.56
CA VAL A 161 -8.47 -13.95 -13.91
C VAL A 161 -8.82 -13.48 -12.50
N LYS A 162 -8.05 -13.96 -11.53
CA LYS A 162 -8.18 -13.64 -10.10
C LYS A 162 -7.36 -12.41 -9.78
N VAL A 163 -8.03 -11.39 -9.26
CA VAL A 163 -7.45 -10.08 -9.00
C VAL A 163 -7.83 -9.61 -7.60
N PHE A 164 -6.82 -9.20 -6.84
CA PHE A 164 -7.02 -8.38 -5.65
C PHE A 164 -6.79 -6.91 -6.02
N ALA A 165 -7.80 -6.07 -5.85
CA ALA A 165 -7.67 -4.61 -6.01
C ALA A 165 -7.61 -3.94 -4.64
N ASN A 166 -6.64 -3.04 -4.45
CA ASN A 166 -6.53 -2.31 -3.19
C ASN A 166 -7.72 -1.36 -3.01
N ALA A 167 -8.25 -1.32 -1.80
CA ALA A 167 -9.20 -0.28 -1.42
C ALA A 167 -8.53 1.10 -1.47
N ARG A 168 -9.30 2.17 -1.69
CA ARG A 168 -8.76 3.54 -1.80
C ARG A 168 -7.92 3.96 -0.60
N GLY A 169 -8.32 3.55 0.60
CA GLY A 169 -7.57 3.83 1.84
C GLY A 169 -6.25 3.08 1.98
N ASN A 170 -5.97 2.12 1.09
CA ASN A 170 -4.77 1.28 1.11
C ASN A 170 -3.73 1.67 0.05
N TYR A 171 -4.00 2.69 -0.78
CA TYR A 171 -2.99 3.16 -1.73
C TYR A 171 -1.86 3.90 -1.01
N HIS A 172 -0.63 3.46 -1.24
CA HIS A 172 0.56 4.00 -0.58
C HIS A 172 1.83 3.73 -1.38
N CYS A 173 2.91 4.46 -1.06
CA CYS A 173 4.27 4.11 -1.43
C CYS A 173 5.04 3.60 -0.21
N THR A 174 5.63 2.42 -0.31
CA THR A 174 6.55 1.93 0.73
C THR A 174 7.85 2.74 0.72
N VAL A 175 8.18 3.34 1.86
CA VAL A 175 9.48 4.02 2.06
C VAL A 175 10.50 3.02 2.59
N PHE A 176 10.19 2.32 3.68
CA PHE A 176 11.15 1.46 4.36
C PHE A 176 10.45 0.38 5.19
N HIS A 177 10.94 -0.85 5.15
CA HIS A 177 10.52 -1.90 6.07
C HIS A 177 11.53 -2.00 7.21
N THR A 178 11.12 -1.71 8.43
CA THR A 178 11.94 -2.11 9.59
C THR A 178 11.84 -3.62 9.79
N SER A 179 10.68 -4.20 9.46
CA SER A 179 10.39 -5.63 9.51
C SER A 179 9.40 -6.03 8.41
N GLN A 180 9.59 -7.18 7.74
CA GLN A 180 8.71 -7.62 6.64
C GLN A 180 8.21 -9.06 6.86
N PRO A 181 7.18 -9.54 6.11
CA PRO A 181 6.57 -10.84 6.37
C PRO A 181 7.53 -12.03 6.26
N THR A 182 8.41 -12.03 5.26
CA THR A 182 9.37 -13.11 5.02
C THR A 182 10.68 -12.94 5.80
N ASP A 183 10.85 -11.81 6.48
CA ASP A 183 12.02 -11.54 7.32
C ASP A 183 11.64 -10.67 8.52
N PRO A 184 10.87 -11.20 9.50
CA PRO A 184 10.50 -10.46 10.70
C PRO A 184 11.73 -10.12 11.55
N ARG A 185 11.86 -8.86 11.96
CA ARG A 185 12.96 -8.29 12.75
C ARG A 185 12.42 -7.73 14.06
N PRO A 186 12.66 -8.37 15.22
CA PRO A 186 12.17 -7.88 16.51
C PRO A 186 12.84 -6.58 16.97
N ASP A 187 14.16 -6.42 16.78
CA ASP A 187 14.89 -5.20 17.14
C ASP A 187 15.78 -4.74 15.98
N PRO A 188 15.22 -4.00 15.00
CA PRO A 188 15.94 -3.59 13.80
C PRO A 188 17.07 -2.57 14.07
N ALA A 189 17.14 -1.99 15.27
CA ALA A 189 18.22 -1.08 15.67
C ALA A 189 19.54 -1.82 15.94
N THR A 190 19.47 -3.11 16.23
CA THR A 190 20.66 -3.97 16.40
C THR A 190 21.10 -4.55 15.05
N PRO A 191 22.40 -4.80 14.80
CA PRO A 191 22.86 -5.31 13.49
C PRO A 191 22.29 -6.68 13.10
N ASN A 192 21.97 -7.55 14.06
CA ASN A 192 21.31 -8.84 13.79
C ASN A 192 19.78 -8.69 13.69
N GLY A 193 19.22 -7.53 13.97
CA GLY A 193 17.78 -7.30 13.94
C GLY A 193 17.04 -7.94 15.12
N GLY A 194 17.75 -8.33 16.19
CA GLY A 194 17.18 -9.01 17.35
C GLY A 194 16.70 -10.44 17.06
N VAL A 195 17.16 -11.07 15.97
CA VAL A 195 16.76 -12.43 15.59
C VAL A 195 17.76 -13.48 16.07
N ASP A 196 17.23 -14.65 16.39
CA ASP A 196 17.96 -15.92 16.28
C ASP A 196 17.79 -16.42 14.83
N LEU A 197 18.91 -16.53 14.10
CA LEU A 197 18.89 -16.98 12.70
C LEU A 197 18.55 -18.47 12.56
N ALA A 198 18.64 -19.25 13.64
CA ALA A 198 18.18 -20.64 13.64
C ALA A 198 16.65 -20.77 13.71
N ALA A 199 15.95 -19.73 14.18
CA ALA A 199 14.50 -19.72 14.26
C ALA A 199 13.87 -19.36 12.91
N PRO A 200 12.86 -20.13 12.43
CA PRO A 200 12.12 -19.75 11.24
C PRO A 200 11.36 -18.43 11.46
N PRO A 201 11.05 -17.67 10.39
CA PRO A 201 10.36 -16.38 10.47
C PRO A 201 9.16 -16.34 11.42
N ALA A 202 8.27 -17.33 11.36
CA ALA A 202 7.07 -17.42 12.19
C ALA A 202 7.33 -17.69 13.68
N ALA A 203 8.50 -18.23 14.04
CA ALA A 203 8.90 -18.48 15.42
C ALA A 203 9.64 -17.29 16.06
N ARG A 204 9.98 -16.25 15.29
CA ARG A 204 10.69 -15.08 15.83
C ARG A 204 9.76 -14.30 16.76
N ARG A 205 10.30 -13.87 17.90
CA ARG A 205 9.57 -13.08 18.90
C ARG A 205 9.08 -11.74 18.35
N LEU A 206 8.17 -11.09 19.07
CA LEU A 206 7.83 -9.69 18.82
C LEU A 206 8.88 -8.73 19.45
N PRO A 207 8.92 -7.46 19.02
CA PRO A 207 9.58 -6.41 19.80
C PRO A 207 9.01 -6.37 21.22
N THR A 208 9.87 -6.16 22.21
CA THR A 208 9.45 -5.73 23.54
C THR A 208 8.88 -4.32 23.47
N ALA A 209 8.09 -3.91 24.48
CA ALA A 209 7.55 -2.55 24.56
C ALA A 209 8.66 -1.48 24.50
N SER A 210 9.82 -1.75 25.09
CA SER A 210 10.97 -0.83 25.06
C SER A 210 11.63 -0.74 23.69
N GLU A 211 11.75 -1.85 22.96
CA GLU A 211 12.30 -1.89 21.60
C GLU A 211 11.38 -1.17 20.64
N TRP A 212 10.06 -1.44 20.72
CA TRP A 212 9.06 -0.72 19.94
C TRP A 212 9.08 0.79 20.20
N ALA A 213 9.12 1.21 21.46
CA ALA A 213 9.17 2.63 21.81
C ALA A 213 10.42 3.32 21.25
N ARG A 214 11.59 2.65 21.29
CA ARG A 214 12.82 3.17 20.69
C ARG A 214 12.74 3.24 19.16
N GLU A 215 12.21 2.20 18.53
CA GLU A 215 12.00 2.13 17.08
C GLU A 215 11.10 3.29 16.62
N LEU A 216 9.93 3.43 17.24
CA LEU A 216 8.98 4.50 16.95
C LEU A 216 9.58 5.89 17.16
N ALA A 217 10.25 6.13 18.30
CA ALA A 217 10.86 7.43 18.59
C ALA A 217 11.94 7.81 17.55
N MET A 218 12.72 6.82 17.08
CA MET A 218 13.72 7.03 16.05
C MET A 218 13.08 7.34 14.68
N VAL A 219 12.05 6.60 14.28
CA VAL A 219 11.30 6.87 13.03
C VAL A 219 10.67 8.26 13.09
N GLN A 220 10.01 8.60 14.20
CA GLN A 220 9.42 9.93 14.45
C GLN A 220 10.44 11.04 14.26
N LYS A 221 11.61 10.93 14.91
CA LYS A 221 12.70 11.91 14.77
C LYS A 221 13.12 12.07 13.31
N LEU A 222 13.42 10.94 12.63
CA LEU A 222 13.90 10.98 11.25
C LEU A 222 12.88 11.56 10.29
N VAL A 223 11.59 11.27 10.45
CA VAL A 223 10.51 11.84 9.63
C VAL A 223 10.34 13.34 9.91
N ALA A 224 10.36 13.75 11.17
CA ALA A 224 10.24 15.16 11.55
C ALA A 224 11.41 16.02 11.05
N ASP A 225 12.59 15.42 10.87
CA ASP A 225 13.77 16.06 10.27
C ASP A 225 13.79 15.98 8.72
N THR A 226 12.77 15.38 8.09
CA THR A 226 12.72 15.19 6.63
C THR A 226 11.83 16.25 5.96
N PRO A 227 12.35 17.02 4.99
CA PRO A 227 11.53 17.95 4.20
C PRO A 227 10.38 17.24 3.45
N VAL A 228 9.34 17.98 3.08
CA VAL A 228 8.25 17.42 2.26
C VAL A 228 8.73 17.10 0.84
N PRO A 229 8.73 15.82 0.40
CA PRO A 229 9.08 15.48 -0.97
C PRO A 229 7.99 15.94 -1.93
N THR A 230 8.38 16.25 -3.17
CA THR A 230 7.43 16.42 -4.28
C THR A 230 7.58 15.24 -5.22
N LEU A 231 6.57 14.37 -5.24
CA LEU A 231 6.51 13.22 -6.14
C LEU A 231 5.83 13.63 -7.44
N ARG A 232 6.35 13.12 -8.56
CA ARG A 232 5.79 13.26 -9.90
C ARG A 232 5.41 11.89 -10.40
N LEU A 233 4.15 11.73 -10.82
CA LEU A 233 3.70 10.53 -11.50
C LEU A 233 4.46 10.42 -12.82
N GLU A 234 5.20 9.32 -12.97
CA GLU A 234 6.04 9.06 -14.15
C GLU A 234 5.34 8.11 -15.13
N ARG A 235 4.75 7.03 -14.61
CA ARG A 235 4.14 6.00 -15.46
C ARG A 235 3.05 5.21 -14.73
N VAL A 236 2.10 4.71 -15.51
CA VAL A 236 1.26 3.57 -15.11
C VAL A 236 1.89 2.32 -15.71
N VAL A 237 2.13 1.30 -14.87
CA VAL A 237 2.85 0.08 -15.29
C VAL A 237 2.12 -1.15 -14.81
N GLN A 238 1.74 -2.03 -15.74
CA GLN A 238 1.51 -3.44 -15.41
C GLN A 238 2.87 -4.15 -15.44
N ALA A 239 3.29 -4.68 -14.30
CA ALA A 239 4.51 -5.47 -14.19
C ALA A 239 4.22 -6.95 -14.48
N SER A 240 5.22 -7.67 -15.00
CA SER A 240 5.15 -9.12 -15.23
C SER A 240 4.92 -9.91 -13.92
N THR A 241 5.22 -9.32 -12.76
CA THR A 241 4.91 -9.89 -11.45
C THR A 241 3.43 -9.83 -11.05
N GLY A 242 2.55 -9.40 -11.98
CA GLY A 242 1.11 -9.32 -11.78
C GLY A 242 0.62 -8.04 -11.10
N VAL A 243 1.50 -7.08 -10.78
CA VAL A 243 1.11 -5.85 -10.08
C VAL A 243 0.91 -4.69 -11.05
N LEU A 244 -0.23 -4.01 -10.93
CA LEU A 244 -0.47 -2.72 -11.57
C LEU A 244 0.02 -1.60 -10.64
N LEU A 245 0.81 -0.69 -11.17
CA LEU A 245 1.54 0.32 -10.42
C LEU A 245 1.23 1.73 -10.94
N LEU A 246 1.07 2.68 -10.02
CA LEU A 246 1.48 4.06 -10.27
C LEU A 246 2.94 4.20 -9.86
N THR A 247 3.79 4.67 -10.76
CA THR A 247 5.22 4.86 -10.47
C THR A 247 5.54 6.34 -10.37
N TRP A 248 6.48 6.66 -9.49
CA TRP A 248 6.81 8.03 -9.11
C TRP A 248 8.31 8.29 -9.26
N THR A 249 8.64 9.53 -9.57
CA THR A 249 9.98 10.09 -9.43
C THR A 249 9.93 11.32 -8.52
N GLU A 250 11.01 11.65 -7.84
CA GLU A 250 11.09 12.92 -7.09
C GLU A 250 11.36 14.10 -8.04
N VAL A 251 10.83 15.27 -7.67
CA VAL A 251 11.05 16.55 -8.37
C VAL A 251 12.05 17.39 -7.59
N GLY A 252 12.89 18.12 -8.32
CA GLY A 252 13.96 18.94 -7.76
C GLY A 252 15.26 18.16 -7.63
N THR A 253 16.29 18.82 -7.10
CA THR A 253 17.65 18.27 -6.99
C THR A 253 17.88 17.49 -5.70
N ASN A 254 16.93 17.54 -4.76
CA ASN A 254 17.08 16.92 -3.45
C ASN A 254 16.38 15.56 -3.49
N SER A 255 17.15 14.47 -3.46
CA SER A 255 16.61 13.10 -3.36
C SER A 255 16.10 12.80 -1.95
N ILE A 256 14.98 13.41 -1.56
CA ILE A 256 14.46 13.43 -0.17
C ILE A 256 14.08 12.02 0.30
N VAL A 257 13.36 11.25 -0.51
CA VAL A 257 12.97 9.88 -0.15
C VAL A 257 14.18 8.96 -0.08
N THR A 258 15.13 9.10 -1.02
CA THR A 258 16.37 8.33 -1.00
C THR A 258 17.25 8.67 0.21
N ASP A 259 17.39 9.94 0.56
CA ASP A 259 18.08 10.37 1.79
C ASP A 259 17.41 9.80 3.04
N LEU A 260 16.07 9.89 3.14
CA LEU A 260 15.34 9.30 4.25
C LEU A 260 15.57 7.79 4.34
N ARG A 261 15.53 7.06 3.21
CA ARG A 261 15.85 5.62 3.16
C ARG A 261 17.26 5.34 3.66
N ALA A 262 18.25 6.15 3.26
CA ALA A 262 19.63 5.99 3.70
C ALA A 262 19.80 6.25 5.20
N ARG A 263 19.17 7.30 5.74
CA ARG A 263 19.17 7.58 7.19
C ARG A 263 18.46 6.49 7.99
N LEU A 264 17.33 5.99 7.50
CA LEU A 264 16.62 4.85 8.11
C LEU A 264 17.49 3.59 8.10
N ARG A 265 18.18 3.30 6.99
CA ARG A 265 19.09 2.15 6.91
C ARG A 265 20.25 2.26 7.89
N LYS A 266 20.79 3.47 8.10
CA LYS A 266 21.83 3.74 9.09
C LYS A 266 21.31 3.59 10.52
N ALA A 267 20.10 4.05 10.80
CA ALA A 267 19.47 3.95 12.12
C ALA A 267 19.03 2.52 12.47
N PHE A 268 18.71 1.71 11.46
CA PHE A 268 18.21 0.35 11.59
C PHE A 268 19.07 -0.65 10.81
N PRO A 269 20.31 -0.91 11.27
CA PRO A 269 21.25 -1.79 10.57
C PRO A 269 20.77 -3.24 10.44
N GLY A 270 19.89 -3.70 11.34
CA GLY A 270 19.28 -5.03 11.29
C GLY A 270 17.87 -5.07 10.71
N ALA A 271 17.40 -3.98 10.09
CA ALA A 271 16.14 -4.00 9.35
C ALA A 271 16.17 -5.01 8.21
N SER A 272 14.97 -5.41 7.76
CA SER A 272 14.76 -6.33 6.63
C SER A 272 15.75 -6.10 5.48
N THR A 273 16.32 -7.18 4.95
CA THR A 273 17.26 -7.08 3.82
C THR A 273 16.55 -6.74 2.51
N LYS A 274 15.30 -7.14 2.35
CA LYS A 274 14.46 -6.76 1.21
C LYS A 274 13.81 -5.41 1.50
N GLN A 275 14.09 -4.44 0.65
CA GLN A 275 13.60 -3.07 0.72
C GLN A 275 13.00 -2.67 -0.63
N ALA A 276 12.13 -1.65 -0.61
CA ALA A 276 11.64 -1.05 -1.84
C ALA A 276 12.77 -0.26 -2.51
N SER A 277 13.12 -0.62 -3.75
CA SER A 277 14.19 0.03 -4.54
C SER A 277 13.68 1.16 -5.44
N ILE A 278 12.35 1.28 -5.57
CA ILE A 278 11.65 2.26 -6.41
C ILE A 278 10.55 2.94 -5.60
N ILE A 279 10.00 4.04 -6.13
CA ILE A 279 8.84 4.72 -5.54
C ILE A 279 7.61 4.36 -6.39
N HIS A 280 6.72 3.53 -5.84
CA HIS A 280 5.51 3.08 -6.53
C HIS A 280 4.36 2.91 -5.55
N SER A 281 3.15 2.94 -6.10
CA SER A 281 1.93 2.54 -5.39
C SER A 281 1.27 1.38 -6.11
N SER A 282 1.05 0.29 -5.37
CA SER A 282 0.36 -0.89 -5.90
C SER A 282 -1.15 -0.64 -5.95
N LEU A 283 -1.74 -0.79 -7.13
CA LEU A 283 -3.16 -0.55 -7.37
C LEU A 283 -3.97 -1.83 -7.29
N LEU A 284 -3.56 -2.84 -8.06
CA LEU A 284 -4.12 -4.18 -8.03
C LEU A 284 -3.00 -5.21 -8.20
N ARG A 285 -3.34 -6.46 -7.89
CA ARG A 285 -2.48 -7.63 -8.05
C ARG A 285 -3.28 -8.74 -8.70
N ILE A 286 -2.80 -9.20 -9.84
CA ILE A 286 -3.22 -10.45 -10.46
C ILE A 286 -2.57 -11.58 -9.67
N VAL A 287 -3.40 -12.48 -9.14
CA VAL A 287 -2.96 -13.62 -8.32
C VAL A 287 -3.14 -14.96 -9.04
N THR A 288 -3.65 -14.94 -10.27
CA THR A 288 -3.64 -16.11 -11.15
C THR A 288 -2.25 -16.25 -11.79
N PRO A 289 -1.57 -17.40 -11.66
CA PRO A 289 -0.23 -17.59 -12.23
C PRO A 289 -0.24 -17.91 -13.73
N HIS A 290 -1.40 -17.88 -14.38
CA HIS A 290 -1.57 -18.27 -15.77
C HIS A 290 -1.37 -17.03 -16.66
N PRO A 291 -0.76 -17.18 -17.86
CA PRO A 291 -0.64 -16.08 -18.82
C PRO A 291 -1.99 -15.43 -19.15
N LEU A 292 -2.01 -14.12 -19.38
CA LEU A 292 -3.22 -13.41 -19.82
C LEU A 292 -3.53 -13.67 -21.29
N GLY A 293 -2.50 -13.97 -22.09
CA GLY A 293 -2.57 -14.12 -23.53
C GLY A 293 -2.34 -12.79 -24.27
N ALA A 294 -1.84 -12.90 -25.50
CA ALA A 294 -1.34 -11.77 -26.28
C ALA A 294 -2.35 -10.62 -26.45
N ALA A 295 -3.63 -10.94 -26.67
CA ALA A 295 -4.68 -9.93 -26.84
C ALA A 295 -4.89 -9.10 -25.56
N ALA A 296 -4.93 -9.75 -24.40
CA ALA A 296 -5.10 -9.07 -23.11
C ALA A 296 -3.85 -8.28 -22.72
N VAL A 297 -2.65 -8.84 -22.95
CA VAL A 297 -1.38 -8.12 -22.76
C VAL A 297 -1.35 -6.84 -23.59
N GLU A 298 -1.67 -6.90 -24.89
CA GLU A 298 -1.68 -5.70 -25.74
C GLU A 298 -2.71 -4.68 -25.26
N ALA A 299 -3.93 -5.11 -24.92
CA ALA A 299 -4.98 -4.22 -24.43
C ALA A 299 -4.59 -3.51 -23.13
N VAL A 300 -4.07 -4.26 -22.15
CA VAL A 300 -3.60 -3.71 -20.86
C VAL A 300 -2.41 -2.79 -21.06
N SER A 301 -1.41 -3.18 -21.86
CA SER A 301 -0.25 -2.34 -22.18
C SER A 301 -0.68 -1.03 -22.83
N ALA A 302 -1.57 -1.07 -23.83
CA ALA A 302 -2.10 0.12 -24.49
C ALA A 302 -2.87 1.02 -23.51
N ALA A 303 -3.63 0.45 -22.57
CA ALA A 303 -4.30 1.22 -21.53
C ALA A 303 -3.32 1.91 -20.58
N CYS A 304 -2.29 1.20 -20.11
CA CYS A 304 -1.23 1.78 -19.30
C CYS A 304 -0.48 2.92 -20.03
N GLU A 305 -0.21 2.77 -21.32
CA GLU A 305 0.41 3.81 -22.15
C GLU A 305 -0.50 5.05 -22.27
N ARG A 306 -1.78 4.89 -22.59
CA ARG A 306 -2.76 5.99 -22.65
C ARG A 306 -2.87 6.72 -21.32
N TRP A 307 -2.95 5.99 -20.20
CA TRP A 307 -3.00 6.60 -18.88
C TRP A 307 -1.69 7.30 -18.51
N THR A 308 -0.54 6.73 -18.89
CA THR A 308 0.75 7.37 -18.71
C THR A 308 0.81 8.70 -19.46
N GLU A 309 0.44 8.75 -20.74
CA GLU A 309 0.44 9.99 -21.52
C GLU A 309 -0.44 11.08 -20.89
N ARG A 310 -1.60 10.68 -20.36
CA ARG A 310 -2.57 11.60 -19.73
C ARG A 310 -2.15 12.14 -18.37
N LEU A 311 -1.43 11.33 -17.59
CA LEU A 311 -1.20 11.60 -16.16
C LEU A 311 0.25 11.93 -15.82
N ARG A 312 1.20 11.64 -16.71
CA ARG A 312 2.61 11.95 -16.48
C ARG A 312 2.77 13.43 -16.13
N GLY A 313 3.59 13.71 -15.13
CA GLY A 313 3.78 15.07 -14.63
C GLY A 313 2.87 15.43 -13.45
N THR A 314 1.81 14.65 -13.18
CA THR A 314 0.92 14.90 -12.03
C THR A 314 1.74 14.93 -10.74
N LEU A 315 1.63 16.04 -10.00
CA LEU A 315 2.39 16.25 -8.78
C LEU A 315 1.61 15.79 -7.54
N TYR A 316 2.35 15.26 -6.58
CA TYR A 316 1.85 14.85 -5.28
C TYR A 316 2.84 15.26 -4.19
N LYS A 317 2.33 15.92 -3.14
CA LYS A 317 3.12 16.39 -1.99
C LYS A 317 2.48 15.83 -0.72
N PRO A 318 3.01 14.73 -0.15
CA PRO A 318 2.42 14.14 1.05
C PRO A 318 2.62 15.07 2.25
N LYS A 319 1.58 15.21 3.08
CA LYS A 319 1.69 15.98 4.33
C LYS A 319 2.27 15.15 5.48
N THR A 320 2.04 13.84 5.43
CA THR A 320 2.39 12.91 6.50
C THR A 320 2.92 11.60 5.94
N LEU A 321 3.75 10.91 6.72
CA LEU A 321 4.07 9.50 6.53
C LEU A 321 3.38 8.68 7.61
N TRP A 322 3.10 7.42 7.35
CA TRP A 322 2.55 6.51 8.36
C TRP A 322 3.56 5.43 8.70
N PHE A 323 3.79 5.22 9.99
CA PHE A 323 4.53 4.06 10.48
C PHE A 323 3.54 3.03 11.00
N ILE A 324 3.55 1.84 10.39
CA ILE A 324 2.44 0.90 10.45
C ILE A 324 2.92 -0.42 11.04
N ARG A 325 2.12 -0.98 11.94
CA ARG A 325 2.12 -2.40 12.32
C ARG A 325 1.04 -3.09 11.49
N GLU A 326 1.45 -3.70 10.39
CA GLU A 326 0.55 -4.29 9.38
C GLU A 326 -0.10 -5.57 9.93
N ALA A 327 -1.39 -5.76 9.64
CA ALA A 327 -2.18 -6.89 10.13
C ALA A 327 -2.45 -7.97 9.06
N GLU A 328 -2.36 -7.61 7.78
CA GLU A 328 -2.66 -8.48 6.64
C GLU A 328 -1.73 -8.16 5.47
N PHE A 329 -1.52 -9.13 4.60
CA PHE A 329 -0.49 -9.04 3.57
C PHE A 329 -0.74 -7.94 2.53
N SER A 330 0.31 -7.16 2.24
CA SER A 330 0.39 -6.25 1.10
C SER A 330 -0.65 -5.12 1.14
N THR A 331 -1.14 -4.78 2.34
CA THR A 331 -2.01 -3.62 2.56
C THR A 331 -1.36 -2.68 3.56
N ILE A 332 -2.12 -1.70 4.05
CA ILE A 332 -1.70 -0.86 5.18
C ILE A 332 -2.73 -0.88 6.29
N THR A 333 -3.52 -1.96 6.34
CA THR A 333 -4.47 -2.24 7.41
C THR A 333 -3.69 -2.64 8.66
N GLY A 334 -3.97 -1.99 9.79
CA GLY A 334 -3.31 -2.26 11.06
C GLY A 334 -3.29 -1.05 11.98
N GLU A 335 -2.44 -1.11 13.00
CA GLU A 335 -2.19 0.05 13.88
C GLU A 335 -1.17 0.98 13.22
N ARG A 336 -1.44 2.28 13.21
CA ARG A 336 -0.58 3.27 12.53
C ARG A 336 -0.34 4.50 13.38
N GLU A 337 0.87 5.02 13.26
CA GLU A 337 1.29 6.31 13.79
C GLU A 337 1.40 7.30 12.63
N VAL A 338 0.70 8.44 12.74
CA VAL A 338 0.73 9.50 11.72
C VAL A 338 1.87 10.45 12.05
N LEU A 339 2.84 10.55 11.14
CA LEU A 339 4.08 11.27 11.32
C LEU A 339 4.14 12.48 10.39
N THR A 340 4.27 13.66 10.97
CA THR A 340 4.36 14.91 10.21
C THR A 340 5.79 15.12 9.69
N LEU A 341 5.91 15.45 8.42
CA LEU A 341 7.19 15.85 7.80
C LEU A 341 7.61 17.24 8.29
N ALA A 342 8.88 17.59 8.09
CA ALA A 342 9.37 18.92 8.42
C ALA A 342 8.55 20.00 7.69
N ASP A 343 8.14 21.02 8.44
CA ASP A 343 7.41 22.16 7.88
C ASP A 343 8.31 22.86 6.84
N PRO A 344 7.86 23.02 5.58
CA PRO A 344 8.63 23.71 4.55
C PRO A 344 8.87 25.20 4.85
N THR A 345 8.17 25.77 5.84
CA THR A 345 8.38 27.14 6.33
C THR A 345 9.30 27.22 7.56
N ALA A 346 9.68 26.08 8.15
CA ALA A 346 10.63 26.06 9.25
C ALA A 346 12.05 26.30 8.72
N PRO A 347 12.87 27.14 9.40
CA PRO A 347 14.25 27.36 9.00
C PRO A 347 15.04 26.05 8.98
N LEU A 348 15.89 25.88 7.95
CA LEU A 348 16.78 24.73 7.82
C LEU A 348 17.61 24.55 9.10
N ARG A 349 17.47 23.38 9.74
CA ARG A 349 18.30 23.02 10.89
C ARG A 349 19.67 22.58 10.38
N HIS A 350 20.65 23.46 10.49
CA HIS A 350 22.05 23.09 10.38
C HIS A 350 22.42 22.25 11.61
N TRP A 351 22.88 21.01 11.39
CA TRP A 351 23.42 20.12 12.41
C TRP A 351 24.92 20.05 12.31
#